data_AF-A0A1U7MSD3-F1
#
_entry.id   AF-A0A1U7MSD3-F1
#
_cell.length_a   1.000
_cell.length_b   1.000
_cell.length_c   1.000
_cell.angle_alpha   90.00
_cell.angle_beta   90.00
_cell.angle_gamma   90.00
#
_symmetry.space_group_name_H-M   'P 1'
#
loop_
_entity.id
_entity.type
_entity.pdbx_description
1 polymer ?
#
loop_
_entity_poly.entity_id
_entity_poly.type
_entity_poly.pdbx_seq_one_letter_code
_entity_poly.pdbx_strand_id
1 'polypeptide(L)'
;MNVYQVLGLLVDVDLFRRLRTRAVARGGGEGIEDLKAALRLVQGRPFDQLRRGGWAWLFEGDRLDHHMTCAVVDVAHIVATHDLQTGDLAGARAAAEIAFLAAPDEEIPTLDLVAVTAREGNTAEAVRLLQTDVCNRTDDPDLPPGDLPERTQRILDRHGWLEDRKEAV
;
A
#
# COMPACT_ATOMS: atom_id res chain seq x y z
N MET A 1 -30.00 1.25 31.22
CA MET A 1 -29.40 1.47 29.88
C MET A 1 -29.05 0.10 29.34
N ASN A 2 -29.78 -0.41 28.34
CA ASN A 2 -29.51 -1.74 27.78
C ASN A 2 -28.40 -1.63 26.74
N VAL A 3 -27.29 -2.30 27.00
CA VAL A 3 -26.21 -2.50 26.03
C VAL A 3 -26.42 -3.86 25.38
N TYR A 4 -26.30 -3.90 24.05
CA TYR A 4 -26.34 -5.14 23.29
C TYR A 4 -24.91 -5.52 22.89
N GLN A 5 -24.59 -6.80 23.03
CA GLN A 5 -23.32 -7.38 22.60
C GLN A 5 -23.60 -8.43 21.53
N VAL A 6 -22.87 -8.34 20.41
CA VAL A 6 -22.88 -9.38 19.38
C VAL A 6 -21.71 -10.31 19.66
N LEU A 7 -22.00 -11.62 19.79
CA LEU A 7 -20.99 -12.65 20.04
C LEU A 7 -20.74 -13.47 18.77
N GLY A 8 -19.48 -13.84 18.54
CA GLY A 8 -19.10 -14.71 17.43
C GLY A 8 -19.15 -14.05 16.04
N LEU A 9 -19.26 -12.72 15.96
CA LEU A 9 -19.14 -12.00 14.68
C LEU A 9 -17.69 -12.07 14.19
N LEU A 10 -17.51 -12.53 12.95
CA LEU A 10 -16.24 -12.46 12.28
C LEU A 10 -16.14 -11.12 11.56
N VAL A 11 -15.16 -10.32 11.94
CA VAL A 11 -14.86 -9.02 11.32
C VAL A 11 -13.59 -9.17 10.48
N ASP A 12 -13.61 -8.64 9.27
CA ASP A 12 -12.49 -8.64 8.33
C ASP A 12 -11.21 -8.07 8.97
N VAL A 13 -11.32 -6.97 9.72
CA VAL A 13 -10.20 -6.33 10.42
C VAL A 13 -9.54 -7.25 11.45
N ASP A 14 -10.35 -8.04 12.17
CA ASP A 14 -9.85 -8.97 13.17
C ASP A 14 -9.20 -10.19 12.50
N LEU A 15 -9.77 -10.65 11.38
CA LEU A 15 -9.19 -11.72 10.59
C LEU A 15 -7.87 -11.29 9.95
N PHE A 16 -7.80 -10.08 9.39
CA PHE A 16 -6.59 -9.48 8.85
C PHE A 16 -5.48 -9.44 9.90
N ARG A 17 -5.79 -8.93 11.11
CA ARG A 17 -4.83 -8.88 12.23
C ARG A 17 -4.34 -10.27 12.62
N ARG A 18 -5.24 -11.25 12.73
CA ARG A 18 -4.89 -12.64 13.06
C ARG A 18 -4.00 -13.28 11.99
N LEU A 19 -4.30 -13.05 10.71
CA LEU A 19 -3.48 -13.54 9.60
C LEU A 19 -2.09 -12.90 9.62
N ARG A 20 -1.98 -11.59 9.85
CA ARG A 20 -0.69 -10.90 10.02
C ARG A 20 0.10 -11.47 11.20
N THR A 21 -0.53 -11.67 12.36
CA THR A 21 0.14 -12.27 13.53
C THR A 21 0.62 -13.70 13.23
N ARG A 22 -0.22 -14.51 12.56
CA ARG A 22 0.13 -15.87 12.17
C ARG A 22 1.27 -15.89 11.15
N ALA A 23 1.27 -14.96 10.21
CA ALA A 23 2.33 -14.81 9.23
C ALA A 23 3.70 -14.56 9.89
N VAL A 24 3.75 -13.64 10.86
CA VAL A 24 4.97 -13.36 11.63
C VAL A 24 5.43 -14.60 12.40
N ALA A 25 4.50 -15.34 13.00
CA ALA A 25 4.82 -16.54 13.77
C ALA A 25 5.36 -17.69 12.89
N ARG A 26 4.85 -17.83 11.65
CA ARG A 26 5.28 -18.88 10.71
C ARG A 26 6.55 -18.50 9.95
N GLY A 27 6.65 -17.24 9.52
CA GLY A 27 7.73 -16.78 8.63
C GLY A 27 7.77 -17.51 7.29
N GLY A 28 8.80 -17.20 6.48
CA GLY A 28 9.05 -17.84 5.19
C GLY A 28 7.84 -17.78 4.22
N GLY A 29 7.76 -18.78 3.33
CA GLY A 29 6.68 -18.84 2.33
C GLY A 29 5.28 -19.04 2.93
N GLU A 30 5.15 -19.80 4.02
CA GLU A 30 3.85 -19.97 4.70
C GLU A 30 3.35 -18.66 5.30
N GLY A 31 4.26 -17.85 5.84
CA GLY A 31 3.92 -16.52 6.33
C GLY A 31 3.47 -15.59 5.21
N ILE A 32 4.12 -15.65 4.05
CA ILE A 32 3.70 -14.87 2.87
C ILE A 32 2.31 -15.27 2.39
N GLU A 33 1.96 -16.57 2.38
CA GLU A 33 0.61 -17.00 2.01
C GLU A 33 -0.46 -16.49 2.98
N ASP A 34 -0.14 -16.39 4.28
CA ASP A 34 -1.03 -15.77 5.26
C ASP A 34 -1.20 -14.26 5.01
N LEU A 35 -0.13 -13.55 4.61
CA LEU A 35 -0.21 -12.13 4.23
C LEU A 35 -1.02 -11.93 2.94
N LYS A 36 -0.81 -12.77 1.92
CA LYS A 36 -1.63 -12.77 0.69
C LYS A 36 -3.10 -13.02 1.02
N ALA A 37 -3.40 -13.95 1.93
CA ALA A 37 -4.76 -14.19 2.40
C ALA A 37 -5.34 -12.97 3.13
N ALA A 38 -4.53 -12.24 3.91
CA ALA A 38 -4.97 -11.02 4.57
C ALA A 38 -5.33 -9.92 3.55
N LEU A 39 -4.51 -9.73 2.51
CA LEU A 39 -4.77 -8.74 1.45
C LEU A 39 -6.08 -9.00 0.70
N ARG A 40 -6.49 -10.26 0.53
CA ARG A 40 -7.79 -10.61 -0.10
C ARG A 40 -9.02 -10.10 0.67
N LEU A 41 -8.87 -9.69 1.92
CA LEU A 41 -9.94 -9.09 2.73
C LEU A 41 -10.12 -7.60 2.45
N VAL A 42 -9.14 -6.95 1.81
CA VAL A 42 -9.15 -5.52 1.52
C VAL A 42 -10.00 -5.25 0.27
N GLN A 43 -11.03 -4.42 0.42
CA GLN A 43 -11.99 -4.11 -0.66
C GLN A 43 -11.94 -2.64 -1.10
N GLY A 44 -11.11 -1.82 -0.48
CA GLY A 44 -11.16 -0.36 -0.61
C GLY A 44 -10.43 0.32 0.52
N ARG A 45 -10.57 1.65 0.58
CA ARG A 45 -10.11 2.45 1.71
C ARG A 45 -10.79 1.97 3.01
N PRO A 46 -10.03 1.71 4.09
CA PRO A 46 -10.61 1.31 5.37
C PRO A 46 -11.67 2.31 5.83
N PHE A 47 -12.84 1.79 6.21
CA PHE A 47 -13.97 2.57 6.73
C PHE A 47 -14.50 3.68 5.82
N ASP A 48 -14.44 3.52 4.50
CA ASP A 48 -14.94 4.53 3.54
C ASP A 48 -16.46 4.48 3.29
N GLN A 49 -17.13 3.38 3.68
CA GLN A 49 -18.58 3.19 3.52
C GLN A 49 -19.41 3.82 4.65
N LEU A 50 -19.13 5.07 4.99
CA LEU A 50 -19.77 5.74 6.14
C LEU A 50 -21.18 6.22 5.80
N ARG A 51 -22.15 5.93 6.68
CA ARG A 51 -23.48 6.54 6.62
C ARG A 51 -23.41 8.01 7.07
N ARG A 52 -24.11 8.90 6.36
CA ARG A 52 -24.25 10.32 6.75
C ARG A 52 -24.78 10.43 8.20
N GLY A 53 -24.03 11.12 9.06
CA GLY A 53 -24.45 11.46 10.43
C GLY A 53 -24.22 10.39 11.51
N GLY A 54 -23.63 9.23 11.16
CA GLY A 54 -23.09 8.29 12.13
C GLY A 54 -21.56 8.35 12.13
N TRP A 55 -20.91 7.81 13.16
CA TRP A 55 -19.47 7.47 13.15
C TRP A 55 -18.44 8.57 13.46
N ALA A 56 -18.82 9.73 14.01
CA ALA A 56 -17.84 10.70 14.54
C ALA A 56 -16.85 10.04 15.52
N TRP A 57 -17.34 9.09 16.32
CA TRP A 57 -16.54 8.29 17.25
C TRP A 57 -15.44 7.44 16.59
N LEU A 58 -15.56 7.10 15.29
CA LEU A 58 -14.53 6.35 14.59
C LEU A 58 -13.28 7.21 14.35
N PHE A 59 -13.48 8.52 14.22
CA PHE A 59 -12.44 9.52 14.05
C PHE A 59 -11.98 10.13 15.39
N GLU A 60 -12.61 9.76 16.49
CA GLU A 60 -12.24 10.16 17.85
C GLU A 60 -11.51 8.99 18.55
N GLY A 61 -10.37 9.27 19.20
CA GLY A 61 -9.58 8.22 19.88
C GLY A 61 -8.53 7.57 18.98
N ASP A 62 -8.45 6.23 18.98
CA ASP A 62 -7.33 5.44 18.41
C ASP A 62 -7.31 5.35 16.87
N ARG A 63 -7.92 6.31 16.15
CA ARG A 63 -7.89 6.46 14.66
C ARG A 63 -7.69 5.15 13.89
N LEU A 64 -8.63 4.23 14.10
CA LEU A 64 -8.51 2.85 13.61
C LEU A 64 -8.50 2.80 12.07
N ASP A 65 -9.06 3.82 11.43
CA ASP A 65 -8.95 4.10 10.00
C ASP A 65 -7.48 4.24 9.57
N HIS A 66 -6.72 5.14 10.20
CA HIS A 66 -5.30 5.36 9.87
C HIS A 66 -4.44 4.12 10.16
N HIS A 67 -4.64 3.47 11.32
CA HIS A 67 -3.87 2.27 11.68
C HIS A 67 -4.08 1.14 10.67
N MET A 68 -5.30 0.99 10.16
CA MET A 68 -5.58 -0.03 9.16
C MET A 68 -5.02 0.33 7.79
N THR A 69 -5.05 1.60 7.39
CA THR A 69 -4.38 2.07 6.16
C THR A 69 -2.89 1.73 6.21
N CYS A 70 -2.18 2.11 7.27
CA CYS A 70 -0.75 1.78 7.42
C CYS A 70 -0.52 0.27 7.44
N ALA A 71 -1.36 -0.50 8.16
CA ALA A 71 -1.21 -1.95 8.24
C ALA A 71 -1.40 -2.65 6.89
N VAL A 72 -2.31 -2.17 6.05
CA VAL A 72 -2.51 -2.70 4.69
C VAL A 72 -1.31 -2.38 3.81
N VAL A 73 -0.83 -1.14 3.82
CA VAL A 73 0.36 -0.72 3.06
C VAL A 73 1.59 -1.52 3.46
N ASP A 74 1.85 -1.69 4.76
CA ASP A 74 2.98 -2.50 5.26
C ASP A 74 2.92 -3.96 4.78
N VAL A 75 1.74 -4.59 4.90
CA VAL A 75 1.56 -6.00 4.51
C VAL A 75 1.73 -6.16 3.00
N ALA A 76 1.15 -5.25 2.21
CA ALA A 76 1.29 -5.27 0.77
C ALA A 76 2.73 -5.06 0.32
N HIS A 77 3.46 -4.14 0.94
CA HIS A 77 4.87 -3.90 0.62
C HIS A 77 5.76 -5.13 0.87
N ILE A 78 5.50 -5.86 1.98
CA ILE A 78 6.21 -7.11 2.27
C ILE A 78 5.94 -8.16 1.18
N VAL A 79 4.67 -8.34 0.79
CA VAL A 79 4.28 -9.29 -0.26
C VAL A 79 4.87 -8.89 -1.61
N ALA A 80 4.77 -7.62 -1.99
CA ALA A 80 5.31 -7.10 -3.25
C ALA A 80 6.82 -7.30 -3.32
N THR A 81 7.55 -6.97 -2.25
CA THR A 81 9.01 -7.18 -2.18
C THR A 81 9.37 -8.66 -2.31
N HIS A 82 8.66 -9.55 -1.61
CA HIS A 82 8.89 -10.99 -1.70
C HIS A 82 8.64 -11.53 -3.12
N ASP A 83 7.52 -11.15 -3.71
CA ASP A 83 7.10 -11.62 -5.03
C ASP A 83 8.04 -11.09 -6.13
N LEU A 84 8.54 -9.84 -6.00
CA LEU A 84 9.60 -9.31 -6.86
C LEU A 84 10.91 -10.11 -6.75
N GLN A 85 11.29 -10.51 -5.53
CA GLN A 85 12.50 -11.30 -5.30
C GLN A 85 12.40 -12.72 -5.84
N THR A 86 11.20 -13.31 -5.79
CA THR A 86 10.93 -14.66 -6.28
C THR A 86 10.56 -14.71 -7.77
N GLY A 87 10.33 -13.55 -8.40
CA GLY A 87 10.02 -13.41 -9.82
C GLY A 87 8.53 -13.50 -10.16
N ASP A 88 7.65 -13.53 -9.16
CA ASP A 88 6.20 -13.47 -9.34
C ASP A 88 5.75 -12.01 -9.55
N LEU A 89 5.98 -11.48 -10.75
CA LEU A 89 5.64 -10.09 -11.07
C LEU A 89 4.13 -9.83 -10.98
N ALA A 90 3.30 -10.82 -11.29
CA ALA A 90 1.84 -10.70 -11.21
C ALA A 90 1.38 -10.60 -9.74
N GLY A 91 1.93 -11.42 -8.85
CA GLY A 91 1.68 -11.34 -7.41
C GLY A 91 2.12 -10.02 -6.82
N ALA A 92 3.30 -9.54 -7.20
CA ALA A 92 3.80 -8.24 -6.75
C ALA A 92 2.93 -7.07 -7.21
N ARG A 93 2.50 -7.08 -8.49
CA ARG A 93 1.57 -6.08 -9.03
C ARG A 93 0.27 -6.06 -8.25
N ALA A 94 -0.35 -7.22 -8.06
CA ALA A 94 -1.62 -7.34 -7.36
C ALA A 94 -1.54 -6.83 -5.92
N ALA A 95 -0.45 -7.11 -5.20
CA ALA A 95 -0.25 -6.61 -3.85
C ALA A 95 -0.15 -5.07 -3.81
N ALA A 96 0.63 -4.48 -4.71
CA ALA A 96 0.79 -3.04 -4.81
C ALA A 96 -0.52 -2.32 -5.22
N GLU A 97 -1.31 -2.90 -6.13
CA GLU A 97 -2.63 -2.39 -6.52
C GLU A 97 -3.63 -2.43 -5.35
N ILE A 98 -3.62 -3.48 -4.53
CA ILE A 98 -4.47 -3.55 -3.33
C ILE A 98 -4.07 -2.45 -2.33
N ALA A 99 -2.77 -2.20 -2.16
CA ALA A 99 -2.29 -1.11 -1.30
C ALA A 99 -2.73 0.25 -1.82
N PHE A 100 -2.62 0.48 -3.13
CA PHE A 100 -3.05 1.71 -3.79
C PHE A 100 -4.56 1.92 -3.66
N LEU A 101 -5.35 0.85 -3.79
CA LEU A 101 -6.80 0.89 -3.58
C LEU A 101 -7.18 1.28 -2.14
N ALA A 102 -6.42 0.79 -1.15
CA ALA A 102 -6.65 1.10 0.25
C ALA A 102 -6.15 2.49 0.67
N ALA A 103 -5.08 2.96 0.02
CA ALA A 103 -4.31 4.13 0.42
C ALA A 103 -3.76 4.88 -0.82
N PRO A 104 -4.62 5.49 -1.64
CA PRO A 104 -4.19 6.15 -2.88
C PRO A 104 -3.26 7.36 -2.63
N ASP A 105 -3.35 7.93 -1.42
CA ASP A 105 -2.56 9.10 -1.01
C ASP A 105 -1.18 8.71 -0.42
N GLU A 106 -0.89 7.42 -0.24
CA GLU A 106 0.42 6.96 0.27
C GLU A 106 1.42 6.77 -0.88
N GLU A 107 2.70 7.09 -0.64
CA GLU A 107 3.74 6.98 -1.68
C GLU A 107 4.20 5.53 -1.93
N ILE A 108 4.19 4.70 -0.89
CA ILE A 108 4.74 3.33 -0.93
C ILE A 108 4.07 2.46 -2.02
N PRO A 109 2.72 2.40 -2.11
CA PRO A 109 2.06 1.62 -3.16
C PRO A 109 2.48 2.01 -4.58
N THR A 110 2.60 3.32 -4.82
CA THR A 110 3.03 3.85 -6.12
C THR A 110 4.46 3.45 -6.44
N LEU A 111 5.38 3.56 -5.46
CA LEU A 111 6.77 3.14 -5.64
C LEU A 111 6.89 1.63 -5.89
N ASP A 112 6.06 0.81 -5.25
CA ASP A 112 6.03 -0.63 -5.51
C ASP A 112 5.52 -0.93 -6.95
N LEU A 113 4.50 -0.20 -7.44
CA LEU A 113 4.05 -0.30 -8.83
C LEU A 113 5.12 0.13 -9.83
N VAL A 114 5.90 1.18 -9.53
CA VAL A 114 7.06 1.59 -10.33
C VAL A 114 8.09 0.48 -10.38
N ALA A 115 8.43 -0.11 -9.22
CA ALA A 115 9.40 -1.21 -9.14
C ALA A 115 8.96 -2.44 -9.94
N VAL A 116 7.69 -2.83 -9.85
CA VAL A 116 7.10 -3.92 -10.64
C VAL A 116 7.20 -3.61 -12.13
N THR A 117 6.79 -2.41 -12.56
CA THR A 117 6.77 -2.00 -13.96
C THR A 117 8.19 -1.95 -14.56
N ALA A 118 9.18 -1.50 -13.78
CA ALA A 118 10.59 -1.54 -14.17
C ALA A 118 11.08 -2.99 -14.33
N ARG A 119 10.69 -3.90 -13.43
CA ARG A 119 11.07 -5.32 -13.50
C ARG A 119 10.38 -6.09 -14.64
N GLU A 120 9.21 -5.65 -15.09
CA GLU A 120 8.55 -6.14 -16.31
C GLU A 120 9.26 -5.68 -17.60
N GLY A 121 10.22 -4.76 -17.51
CA GLY A 121 10.97 -4.22 -18.66
C GLY A 121 10.35 -2.96 -19.28
N ASN A 122 9.30 -2.42 -18.67
CA ASN A 122 8.60 -1.22 -19.15
C ASN A 122 9.19 0.05 -18.49
N THR A 123 10.50 0.27 -18.60
CA THR A 123 11.20 1.35 -17.89
C THR A 123 10.63 2.74 -18.18
N ALA A 124 10.24 3.02 -19.43
CA ALA A 124 9.63 4.30 -19.81
C ALA A 124 8.31 4.56 -19.07
N GLU A 125 7.51 3.51 -18.87
CA GLU A 125 6.25 3.59 -18.12
C GLU A 125 6.51 3.76 -16.62
N ALA A 126 7.51 3.06 -16.07
CA ALA A 126 7.92 3.19 -14.69
C ALA A 126 8.36 4.64 -14.36
N VAL A 127 9.15 5.25 -15.25
CA VAL A 127 9.57 6.66 -15.12
C VAL A 127 8.39 7.62 -15.21
N ARG A 128 7.44 7.36 -16.12
CA ARG A 128 6.22 8.19 -16.23
C ARG A 128 5.39 8.12 -14.95
N LEU A 129 5.12 6.92 -14.45
CA LEU A 129 4.35 6.70 -13.22
C LEU A 129 5.02 7.42 -12.04
N LEU A 130 6.34 7.31 -11.93
CA LEU A 130 7.10 8.00 -10.91
C LEU A 130 6.98 9.53 -11.02
N GLN A 131 7.10 10.08 -12.22
CA GLN A 131 7.02 11.53 -12.43
C GLN A 131 5.62 12.07 -12.13
N THR A 132 4.58 11.39 -12.57
CA THR A 132 3.19 11.86 -12.41
C THR A 132 2.71 11.69 -10.98
N ASP A 133 2.91 10.51 -10.39
CA ASP A 133 2.22 10.13 -9.15
C ASP A 133 3.09 10.28 -7.89
N VAL A 134 4.40 10.53 -8.05
CA VAL A 134 5.33 10.76 -6.93
C VAL A 134 5.97 12.14 -7.02
N CYS A 135 6.73 12.43 -8.08
CA CYS A 135 7.52 13.68 -8.16
C CYS A 135 6.68 14.94 -8.37
N ASN A 136 5.61 14.86 -9.16
CA ASN A 136 4.74 15.99 -9.45
C ASN A 136 3.41 15.94 -8.70
N ARG A 137 3.29 15.05 -7.71
CA ARG A 137 2.09 14.97 -6.90
C ARG A 137 1.96 16.25 -6.08
N THR A 138 0.82 16.92 -6.17
CA THR A 138 0.46 18.04 -5.30
C THR A 138 -0.90 17.78 -4.67
N ASP A 139 -0.99 17.95 -3.35
CA ASP A 139 -2.26 17.88 -2.62
C ASP A 139 -3.09 19.15 -2.83
N ASP A 140 -2.46 20.23 -3.31
CA ASP A 140 -3.09 21.51 -3.66
C ASP A 140 -2.71 21.90 -5.10
N PRO A 141 -3.66 21.95 -6.05
CA PRO A 141 -3.38 22.26 -7.46
C PRO A 141 -2.84 23.67 -7.68
N ASP A 142 -2.98 24.58 -6.70
CA ASP A 142 -2.48 25.95 -6.78
C ASP A 142 -1.04 26.10 -6.23
N LEU A 143 -0.45 25.02 -5.68
CA LEU A 143 0.91 24.99 -5.17
C LEU A 143 1.82 24.14 -6.07
N PRO A 144 3.09 24.54 -6.26
CA PRO A 144 4.07 23.67 -6.91
C PRO A 144 4.28 22.40 -6.06
N PRO A 145 4.63 21.26 -6.68
CA PRO A 145 4.93 20.03 -5.96
C PRO A 145 5.97 20.29 -4.86
N GLY A 146 5.72 19.74 -3.68
CA GLY A 146 6.63 19.85 -2.55
C GLY A 146 7.94 19.08 -2.76
N ASP A 147 8.94 19.36 -1.94
CA ASP A 147 10.18 18.59 -1.96
C ASP A 147 9.91 17.12 -1.62
N LEU A 148 10.48 16.21 -2.42
CA LEU A 148 10.38 14.77 -2.19
C LEU A 148 10.98 14.39 -0.83
N PRO A 149 10.34 13.48 -0.05
CA PRO A 149 10.93 12.95 1.17
C PRO A 149 12.32 12.33 0.92
N GLU A 150 13.27 12.51 1.85
CA GLU A 150 14.65 12.00 1.70
C GLU A 150 14.71 10.49 1.41
N ARG A 151 13.79 9.72 2.00
CA ARG A 151 13.69 8.28 1.77
C ARG A 151 13.39 7.98 0.30
N THR A 152 12.42 8.70 -0.27
CA THR A 152 11.99 8.55 -1.67
C THR A 152 13.13 8.90 -2.61
N GLN A 153 13.82 10.03 -2.36
CA GLN A 153 15.02 10.40 -3.13
C GLN A 153 16.09 9.28 -3.13
N ARG A 154 16.41 8.70 -1.97
CA ARG A 154 17.37 7.59 -1.88
C ARG A 154 16.96 6.34 -2.65
N ILE A 155 15.65 6.06 -2.74
CA ILE A 155 15.14 4.92 -3.54
C ILE A 155 15.35 5.22 -5.04
N LEU A 156 15.07 6.45 -5.48
CA LEU A 156 15.30 6.88 -6.86
C LEU A 156 16.75 6.75 -7.27
N ASP A 157 17.66 7.26 -6.44
CA ASP A 157 19.10 7.23 -6.69
C ASP A 157 19.61 5.78 -6.75
N ARG A 158 19.16 4.93 -5.82
CA ARG A 158 19.58 3.52 -5.76
C ARG A 158 19.22 2.75 -7.02
N HIS A 159 18.06 3.04 -7.61
CA HIS A 159 17.56 2.31 -8.77
C HIS A 159 17.93 2.95 -10.11
N GLY A 160 18.52 4.15 -10.11
CA GLY A 160 18.92 4.86 -11.33
C GLY A 160 17.75 5.26 -12.23
N TRP A 161 16.51 5.23 -11.71
CA TRP A 161 15.29 5.39 -12.52
C TRP A 161 15.21 6.74 -13.25
N LEU A 162 15.88 7.78 -12.75
CA LEU A 162 15.90 9.11 -13.37
C LEU A 162 17.18 9.37 -14.20
N GLU A 163 18.14 8.44 -14.22
CA GLU A 163 19.44 8.62 -14.89
C GLU A 163 19.41 8.22 -16.38
N ASP A 164 18.51 7.30 -16.77
CA ASP A 164 18.34 6.79 -18.14
C ASP A 164 18.02 7.89 -19.19
N ARG A 165 17.71 9.12 -18.76
CA ARG A 165 17.47 10.26 -19.66
C ARG A 165 18.73 10.97 -20.14
N LYS A 166 19.89 10.75 -19.51
CA LYS A 166 21.13 11.44 -19.94
C LYS A 166 21.76 10.86 -21.20
N GLU A 167 21.36 9.65 -21.61
CA GLU A 167 21.91 9.00 -22.82
C GLU A 167 21.01 9.13 -24.07
N ALA A 168 19.85 9.80 -23.97
CA ALA A 168 18.87 9.91 -25.05
C ALA A 168 18.69 11.32 -25.64
N VAL A 169 19.71 12.19 -25.56
CA VAL A 169 19.71 13.54 -26.18
C VAL A 169 20.92 13.72 -27.10
#